data_AF-A0A2W1KCV3-F1
#
_entry.id   AF-A0A2W1KCV3-F1
#
_cell.length_a   1.000
_cell.length_b   1.000
_cell.length_c   1.000
_cell.angle_alpha   90.00
_cell.angle_beta   90.00
_cell.angle_gamma   90.00
#
_symmetry.space_group_name_H-M   'P 1'
#
loop_
_entity.id
_entity.type
_entity.pdbx_description
1 polymer ?
#
loop_
_entity_poly.entity_id
_entity_poly.type
_entity_poly.pdbx_seq_one_letter_code
_entity_poly.pdbx_strand_id
1 'polypeptide(L)' 'MHRTLSSTTVSSAQNIRDLRDALAFLSTLPGHLSTTSKAVDAHAELAGIYKRIGAGTPVAPPTRIGPAMLFEIFE' A
#
# COMPACT_ATOMS: atom_id res chain seq x y z
N MET A 1 -17.61 -16.88 -6.80
CA MET A 1 -17.13 -16.78 -5.40
C MET A 1 -16.88 -15.32 -5.09
N HIS A 2 -17.90 -14.60 -4.60
CA HIS A 2 -17.77 -13.18 -4.25
C HIS A 2 -17.17 -13.06 -2.85
N ARG A 3 -15.91 -12.62 -2.75
CA ARG A 3 -15.29 -12.28 -1.47
C ARG A 3 -15.80 -10.90 -1.06
N THR A 4 -16.87 -10.86 -0.28
CA THR A 4 -17.37 -9.65 0.37
C THR A 4 -16.35 -9.18 1.40
N LEU A 5 -15.58 -8.16 1.06
CA LEU A 5 -14.81 -7.39 2.05
C LEU A 5 -15.84 -6.59 2.86
N SER A 6 -16.16 -7.02 4.08
CA SER A 6 -16.84 -6.17 5.05
C SER A 6 -15.99 -4.92 5.25
N SER A 7 -16.48 -3.79 4.75
CA SER A 7 -15.85 -2.48 4.90
C SER A 7 -16.06 -2.00 6.35
N THR A 8 -15.24 -2.49 7.26
CA THR A 8 -15.12 -1.86 8.59
C THR A 8 -14.38 -0.55 8.37
N THR A 9 -15.12 0.55 8.24
CA THR A 9 -14.53 1.87 8.05
C THR A 9 -13.96 2.34 9.40
N VAL A 10 -12.64 2.29 9.56
CA VAL A 10 -11.96 2.83 10.73
C VAL A 10 -11.82 4.34 10.54
N SER A 11 -12.63 5.12 11.26
CA SER A 11 -12.73 6.57 11.10
C SER A 11 -11.74 7.39 11.94
N SER A 12 -10.99 6.77 12.85
CA SER A 12 -10.01 7.46 13.70
C SER A 12 -8.79 6.60 14.03
N ALA A 13 -7.64 7.25 14.17
CA ALA A 13 -6.37 6.56 14.48
C ALA A 13 -6.41 5.83 15.84
N GLN A 14 -7.23 6.29 16.80
CA GLN A 14 -7.38 5.65 18.11
C GLN A 14 -8.09 4.29 18.05
N ASN A 15 -8.81 4.01 16.96
CA ASN A 15 -9.52 2.76 16.76
C ASN A 15 -8.69 1.71 16.00
N ILE A 16 -7.45 2.01 15.63
CA ILE A 16 -6.57 1.08 14.92
C ILE A 16 -6.05 0.02 15.89
N ARG A 17 -6.42 -1.25 15.67
CA ARG A 17 -5.96 -2.37 16.49
C ARG A 17 -5.01 -3.32 15.76
N ASP A 18 -5.04 -3.31 14.44
CA ASP A 18 -4.15 -4.11 13.62
C ASP A 18 -3.78 -3.41 12.30
N LEU A 19 -3.00 -4.09 11.47
CA LEU A 19 -2.57 -3.59 10.16
C LEU A 19 -3.75 -3.38 9.20
N ARG A 20 -4.80 -4.21 9.27
CA ARG A 20 -5.97 -4.08 8.39
C ARG A 20 -6.76 -2.82 8.75
N ASP A 21 -6.91 -2.53 10.04
CA ASP A 21 -7.49 -1.27 10.52
C ASP A 21 -6.66 -0.06 10.07
N ALA A 22 -5.33 -0.15 10.15
CA ALA A 22 -4.44 0.92 9.70
C ALA A 22 -4.57 1.17 8.19
N LEU A 23 -4.60 0.12 7.37
CA LEU A 23 -4.80 0.23 5.92
C LEU A 23 -6.20 0.78 5.58
N ALA A 24 -7.24 0.35 6.31
CA ALA A 24 -8.58 0.88 6.16
C ALA A 24 -8.61 2.39 6.48
N PHE A 25 -7.97 2.82 7.55
CA PHE A 25 -7.82 4.24 7.88
C PHE A 25 -7.04 5.01 6.80
N LEU A 26 -5.88 4.52 6.35
CA LEU A 26 -5.09 5.17 5.29
C LEU A 26 -5.86 5.28 3.96
N SER A 27 -6.75 4.34 3.64
CA SER A 27 -7.60 4.42 2.45
C SER A 27 -8.58 5.59 2.46
N THR A 28 -8.89 6.14 3.64
CA THR A 28 -9.72 7.36 3.78
C THR A 28 -8.92 8.65 3.54
N LEU A 29 -7.59 8.58 3.56
CA LEU A 29 -6.70 9.73 3.38
C LEU A 29 -6.16 9.77 1.94
N PRO A 30 -6.56 10.75 1.12
CA PRO A 30 -6.10 10.84 -0.26
C PRO A 30 -4.56 10.82 -0.36
N GLY A 31 -4.04 9.96 -1.24
CA GLY A 31 -2.60 9.86 -1.51
C GLY A 31 -1.77 9.12 -0.46
N HIS A 32 -2.38 8.49 0.54
CA HIS A 32 -1.65 7.77 1.60
C HIS A 32 -1.60 6.25 1.39
N LEU A 33 -2.53 5.67 0.63
CA LEU A 33 -2.54 4.26 0.26
C LEU A 33 -2.85 4.10 -1.24
N SER A 34 -2.13 3.21 -1.90
CA SER A 34 -2.34 2.80 -3.29
C SER A 34 -2.29 1.28 -3.38
N THR A 35 -3.05 0.70 -4.31
CA THR A 35 -3.17 -0.75 -4.47
C THR A 35 -3.04 -1.14 -5.93
N THR A 36 -2.41 -2.28 -6.19
CA THR A 36 -2.38 -2.87 -7.52
C THR A 36 -2.69 -4.37 -7.47
N SER A 37 -3.53 -4.80 -8.39
CA SER A 37 -3.86 -6.20 -8.66
C SER A 37 -3.12 -6.74 -9.89
N LYS A 38 -2.19 -5.98 -10.45
CA LYS A 38 -1.28 -6.50 -11.48
C LYS A 38 -0.25 -7.40 -10.80
N ALA A 39 -0.04 -8.59 -11.35
CA ALA A 39 0.99 -9.50 -10.88
C ALA A 39 2.38 -8.85 -10.97
N VAL A 40 3.22 -9.11 -9.97
CA VAL A 40 4.57 -8.56 -9.85
C VAL A 40 5.53 -9.65 -9.37
N ASP A 41 6.74 -9.68 -9.93
CA ASP A 41 7.81 -10.51 -9.38
C ASP A 41 8.29 -9.93 -8.04
N ALA A 42 8.26 -10.76 -6.99
CA ALA A 42 8.77 -10.37 -5.68
C ALA A 42 10.29 -10.12 -5.72
N HIS A 43 11.01 -10.80 -6.62
CA HIS A 43 12.44 -10.65 -6.80
C HIS A 43 12.76 -9.42 -7.67
N ALA A 44 13.25 -8.37 -7.02
CA ALA A 44 13.72 -7.11 -7.61
C ALA A 44 12.65 -6.22 -8.30
N GLU A 45 11.65 -6.77 -8.99
CA GLU A 45 10.64 -5.97 -9.69
C GLU A 45 9.81 -5.12 -8.71
N LEU A 46 9.25 -5.74 -7.66
CA LEU A 46 8.47 -5.03 -6.65
C LEU A 46 9.23 -3.84 -6.05
N ALA A 47 10.48 -4.07 -5.64
CA ALA A 47 11.33 -3.02 -5.08
C ALA A 47 11.64 -1.93 -6.11
N GLY A 48 11.87 -2.30 -7.37
CA GLY A 48 12.08 -1.38 -8.49
C GLY A 48 10.87 -0.49 -8.75
N ILE A 49 9.65 -1.05 -8.68
CA ILE A 49 8.40 -0.30 -8.78
C ILE A 49 8.27 0.67 -7.60
N TYR A 50 8.41 0.18 -6.37
CA TYR A 50 8.21 1.02 -5.19
C TYR A 50 9.27 2.13 -5.06
N LYS A 51 10.50 1.91 -5.53
CA LYS A 51 11.54 2.96 -5.65
C LYS A 51 11.04 4.20 -6.38
N ARG A 52 10.27 4.03 -7.46
CA ARG A 52 9.75 5.14 -8.27
C ARG A 52 8.56 5.84 -7.62
N ILE A 53 7.84 5.14 -6.75
CA ILE A 53 6.56 5.57 -6.17
C ILE A 53 6.76 6.23 -4.80
N GLY A 54 7.48 5.60 -3.87
CA GLY A 54 7.44 6.02 -2.46
C GLY A 54 8.61 5.63 -1.57
N ALA A 55 9.69 5.04 -2.10
CA ALA A 55 10.80 4.57 -1.25
C ALA A 55 11.57 5.67 -0.52
N GLY A 56 11.65 6.88 -1.09
CA GLY A 56 12.35 8.02 -0.48
C GLY A 56 13.86 7.84 -0.28
N THR A 57 14.48 8.80 0.40
CA THR A 57 15.88 8.74 0.85
C THR A 57 16.01 7.70 1.97
N PRO A 58 17.06 6.86 2.02
CA PRO A 58 18.35 6.94 1.32
C PRO A 58 18.46 6.18 -0.01
N VAL A 59 17.35 5.75 -0.61
CA VAL A 59 17.40 5.02 -1.89
C VAL A 59 17.98 5.92 -2.99
N ALA A 60 18.88 5.36 -3.80
CA ALA A 60 19.54 6.09 -4.88
C ALA A 60 18.53 6.75 -5.84
N PRO A 61 18.66 8.05 -6.16
CA PRO A 61 17.78 8.72 -7.11
C PRO A 61 17.76 8.04 -8.50
N PRO A 62 16.67 8.18 -9.28
CA PRO A 62 15.43 8.88 -8.95
C PRO A 62 14.54 8.09 -7.97
N THR A 63 14.10 8.75 -6.90
CA THR A 63 13.16 8.26 -5.87
C THR A 63 12.32 9.42 -5.34
N ARG A 64 11.22 9.14 -4.65
CA ARG A 64 10.37 10.14 -3.97
C ARG A 64 9.65 9.52 -2.78
N ILE A 65 9.07 10.35 -1.90
CA ILE A 65 8.09 9.93 -0.91
C ILE A 65 6.71 9.85 -1.59
N GLY A 66 5.91 8.84 -1.22
CA GLY A 66 4.62 8.57 -1.83
C GLY A 66 3.74 7.70 -0.93
N PRO A 67 2.61 7.19 -1.45
CA PRO A 67 1.68 6.37 -0.66
C PRO A 67 2.33 5.07 -0.21
N ALA A 68 1.82 4.50 0.87
CA ALA A 68 1.98 3.07 1.11
C ALA A 68 1.39 2.29 -0.09
N MET A 69 2.02 1.18 -0.46
CA MET A 69 1.57 0.36 -1.60
C MET A 69 1.22 -1.06 -1.15
N LEU A 70 0.05 -1.53 -1.59
CA LEU A 70 -0.38 -2.92 -1.47
C LEU A 70 -0.30 -3.62 -2.84
N PHE A 71 0.56 -4.63 -2.94
CA PHE A 71 0.65 -5.52 -4.10
C PHE A 71 -0.15 -6.78 -3.79
N GLU A 72 -1.24 -7.02 -4.53
CA GLU A 72 -2.19 -8.10 -4.21
C GLU A 72 -1.80 -9.46 -4.82
N ILE A 73 -1.04 -9.46 -5.90
CA ILE A 73 -0.72 -10.65 -6.70
C ILE A 73 0.79 -10.71 -6.95
N PHE A 74 1.38 -11.88 -6.73
CA PHE A 74 2.78 -12.18 -7.02
C PHE A 74 2.86 -13.30 -8.06
N GLU A 75 3.85 -13.23 -8.95
CA GLU A 75 4.20 -14.33 -9.87
C GLU A 75 5.11 -15.39 -9.22
#